data_AF-A0A7Y5GWK6-F1
#
_entry.id   AF-A0A7Y5GWK6-F1
#
_cell.length_a   1.000
_cell.length_b   1.000
_cell.length_c   1.000
_cell.angle_alpha   90.00
_cell.angle_beta   90.00
_cell.angle_gamma   90.00
#
_symmetry.space_group_name_H-M   'P 1'
#
loop_
_entity.id
_entity.type
_entity.pdbx_description
1 polymer ?
#
loop_
_entity_poly.entity_id
_entity_poly.type
_entity_poly.pdbx_seq_one_letter_code
_entity_poly.pdbx_strand_id
1 'polypeptide(L)' 'MQAKRILLEGLGTILVLCSLYFFYVSVRFLTEKDYVAGLLEIFVGLAVIRAGIELQKLAVVLQGDE' A
#
# COMPACT_ATOMS: atom_id res chain seq x y z
N MET A 1 16.28 -1.56 -18.57
CA MET A 1 16.07 -1.10 -17.18
C MET A 1 14.75 -0.37 -17.00
N GLN A 2 14.33 0.51 -17.93
CA GLN A 2 13.04 1.23 -17.89
C GLN A 2 11.79 0.38 -17.57
N ALA A 3 11.65 -0.82 -18.15
CA ALA A 3 10.48 -1.67 -17.89
C ALA A 3 10.35 -2.09 -16.41
N LYS A 4 11.47 -2.35 -15.73
CA LYS A 4 11.46 -2.69 -14.29
C LYS A 4 11.04 -1.50 -13.43
N ARG A 5 11.51 -0.30 -13.78
CA ARG A 5 11.14 0.95 -13.09
C ARG A 5 9.64 1.20 -13.19
N ILE A 6 9.09 1.20 -14.40
CA ILE A 6 7.66 1.44 -14.64
C ILE A 6 6.80 0.42 -13.90
N LEU A 7 7.22 -0.85 -13.86
CA LEU A 7 6.54 -1.88 -13.09
C LEU A 7 6.55 -1.58 -11.58
N LEU A 8 7.69 -1.18 -11.01
CA LEU A 8 7.80 -0.86 -9.58
C LEU A 8 7.01 0.40 -9.20
N GLU A 9 7.06 1.46 -10.00
CA GLU A 9 6.27 2.68 -9.81
C GLU A 9 4.78 2.40 -9.92
N GLY A 10 4.37 1.64 -10.94
CA GLY A 10 2.98 1.25 -11.16
C GLY A 10 2.45 0.39 -10.01
N LEU A 11 3.19 -0.66 -9.62
CA LEU A 11 2.81 -1.55 -8.54
C LEU A 11 2.74 -0.81 -7.20
N GLY A 12 3.72 0.05 -6.90
CA GLY A 12 3.72 0.87 -5.69
C GLY A 12 2.51 1.81 -5.63
N THR A 13 2.17 2.44 -6.74
CA THR A 13 0.98 3.31 -6.85
C THR A 13 -0.32 2.51 -6.64
N ILE A 14 -0.44 1.34 -7.28
CA ILE A 14 -1.59 0.45 -7.12
C ILE A 14 -1.73 0.02 -5.65
N LEU A 15 -0.65 -0.37 -4.98
CA LEU A 15 -0.68 -0.76 -3.57
C LEU A 15 -1.18 0.38 -2.67
N VAL A 16 -0.68 1.60 -2.88
CA VAL A 16 -1.16 2.77 -2.12
C VAL A 16 -2.64 3.02 -2.38
N LEU A 17 -3.12 2.92 -3.62
CA LEU A 17 -4.54 3.08 -3.92
C LEU A 17 -5.39 1.95 -3.32
N CYS A 18 -4.95 0.70 -3.41
CA CYS A 18 -5.60 -0.45 -2.81
C CYS A 18 -5.67 -0.35 -1.29
N SER A 19 -4.73 0.34 -0.63
CA SER A 19 -4.79 0.56 0.82
C SER A 19 -6.08 1.25 1.27
N LEU A 20 -6.68 2.12 0.43
CA LEU A 20 -7.95 2.79 0.72
C LEU A 20 -9.10 1.81 0.95
N TYR A 21 -9.07 0.66 0.27
CA TYR A 21 -10.07 -0.39 0.46
C TYR A 21 -9.99 -0.97 1.88
N PHE A 22 -8.80 -1.19 2.42
CA PHE A 22 -8.62 -1.71 3.78
C PHE A 22 -9.12 -0.71 4.83
N PHE A 23 -8.92 0.60 4.60
CA PHE A 23 -9.52 1.61 5.48
C PHE A 23 -11.05 1.60 5.39
N TYR A 24 -11.63 1.48 4.20
CA TYR A 24 -13.08 1.33 4.05
C TYR A 24 -13.61 0.09 4.82
N VAL A 25 -12.94 -1.05 4.70
CA VAL A 25 -13.29 -2.28 5.42
C VAL A 25 -13.16 -2.10 6.93
N SER A 26 -12.11 -1.40 7.40
CA SER A 26 -11.96 -1.09 8.82
C SER A 26 -13.12 -0.27 9.38
N VAL A 27 -13.59 0.74 8.64
CA VAL A 27 -14.73 1.57 9.04
C VAL A 27 -16.01 0.74 9.10
N ARG A 28 -16.19 -0.20 8.17
CA ARG A 28 -17.31 -1.14 8.20
C ARG A 28 -17.28 -2.00 9.46
N PHE A 29 -16.15 -2.60 9.81
CA PHE A 29 -16.01 -3.38 11.04
C PHE A 29 -16.25 -2.55 12.30
N LEU A 30 -15.74 -1.32 12.35
CA LEU A 30 -16.01 -0.40 13.46
C LEU A 30 -17.51 -0.07 13.59
N THR A 31 -18.21 0.07 12.48
CA THR A 31 -19.67 0.32 12.45
C THR A 31 -20.44 -0.90 12.95
N GLU A 32 -19.96 -2.11 12.65
CA GLU A 32 -20.51 -3.38 13.12
C GLU A 32 -20.12 -3.72 14.57
N LYS A 33 -19.39 -2.82 15.25
CA LYS A 33 -18.82 -3.00 16.60
C LYS A 33 -17.79 -4.12 16.72
N ASP A 34 -17.26 -4.59 15.58
CA ASP A 34 -16.10 -5.48 15.55
C ASP A 34 -14.80 -4.67 15.60
N TYR A 35 -14.48 -4.19 16.81
CA TYR A 35 -13.33 -3.32 17.03
C TYR A 35 -12.00 -4.04 16.80
N VAL A 36 -11.93 -5.35 17.07
CA VAL A 36 -10.69 -6.12 16.90
C VAL A 36 -10.41 -6.29 15.40
N ALA A 37 -11.39 -6.72 14.61
CA ALA A 37 -11.22 -6.85 13.16
C ALA A 37 -10.89 -5.49 12.53
N GLY A 38 -11.61 -4.42 12.90
CA GLY A 38 -11.35 -3.10 12.35
C GLY A 38 -9.97 -2.55 12.71
N LEU A 39 -9.48 -2.80 13.93
CA LEU A 39 -8.12 -2.42 14.33
C LEU A 39 -7.05 -3.20 13.53
N LEU A 40 -7.24 -4.51 13.35
CA LEU A 40 -6.35 -5.33 12.53
C LEU A 40 -6.30 -4.83 11.08
N GLU A 41 -7.45 -4.48 10.52
CA GLU A 41 -7.53 -4.04 9.14
C GLU A 41 -6.84 -2.67 8.90
N ILE A 42 -6.84 -1.79 9.90
CA ILE A 42 -6.03 -0.56 9.89
C ILE A 42 -4.53 -0.91 9.77
N PHE A 43 -4.05 -1.87 10.55
CA PHE A 43 -2.65 -2.30 10.47
C PHE A 43 -2.30 -2.89 9.10
N VAL A 44 -3.21 -3.67 8.51
CA VAL A 44 -3.05 -4.19 7.14
C VAL A 44 -2.94 -3.03 6.15
N GLY A 45 -3.86 -2.06 6.21
CA GLY A 45 -3.82 -0.87 5.35
C GLY A 45 -2.48 -0.10 5.46
N LEU A 46 -1.99 0.11 6.68
CA LEU A 46 -0.70 0.76 6.93
C LEU A 46 0.49 -0.05 6.38
N ALA A 47 0.48 -1.38 6.54
CA ALA A 47 1.51 -2.26 5.99
C ALA A 47 1.54 -2.20 4.46
N VAL A 48 0.37 -2.20 3.82
CA VAL A 48 0.23 -2.08 2.36
C VAL A 48 0.75 -0.74 1.85
N ILE A 49 0.43 0.37 2.53
CA ILE A 49 1.00 1.70 2.20
C ILE A 49 2.52 1.65 2.28
N ARG A 50 3.06 1.09 3.36
CA ARG A 50 4.50 1.03 3.58
C ARG A 50 5.20 0.22 2.49
N ALA A 51 4.65 -0.94 2.13
CA ALA A 51 5.17 -1.76 1.02
C ALA A 51 5.13 -0.98 -0.31
N GLY A 52 4.05 -0.27 -0.60
CA GLY A 52 3.94 0.56 -1.81
C GLY A 52 4.99 1.66 -1.88
N ILE A 53 5.24 2.34 -0.76
CA ILE A 53 6.30 3.37 -0.66
C ILE A 53 7.69 2.77 -0.82
N GLU A 54 7.96 1.60 -0.23
CA GLU A 54 9.24 0.90 -0.38
C GLU A 54 9.52 0.52 -1.84
N LEU A 55 8.50 0.07 -2.58
CA LEU A 55 8.62 -0.20 -4.02
C LEU A 55 8.90 1.06 -4.84
N GLN A 56 8.26 2.19 -4.51
CA GLN A 56 8.55 3.47 -5.18
C GLN A 56 9.97 3.95 -4.89
N LYS A 57 10.46 3.80 -3.65
CA LYS A 57 11.87 4.11 -3.31
C LYS A 57 12.84 3.25 -4.10
N LEU A 58 12.56 1.95 -4.25
CA LEU A 58 13.38 1.06 -5.08
C LEU A 58 13.39 1.49 -6.54
N ALA A 59 12.26 1.95 -7.08
CA ALA A 59 12.20 2.46 -8.44
C ALA A 59 13.08 3.70 -8.65
N VAL A 60 13.08 4.63 -7.67
CA VAL A 60 13.93 5.84 -7.69
C VAL A 60 15.42 5.48 -7.59
N VAL A 61 15.80 4.55 -6.71
CA VAL A 61 17.19 4.09 -6.61
C VAL A 61 17.65 3.48 -7.94
N LEU A 62 16.80 2.66 -8.57
CA LEU A 62 17.10 2.05 -9.88
C LEU A 62 17.29 3.08 -11.01
N GLN A 63 16.78 4.30 -10.85
CA GLN A 63 17.00 5.42 -11.79
C GLN A 63 18.34 6.13 -11.53
N GLY A 64 18.79 6.21 -10.28
CA GLY A 64 20.04 6.88 -9.90
C GLY A 64 21.30 6.07 -10.17
N ASP A 65 21.17 4.76 -10.40
CA ASP A 65 22.25 3.86 -10.83
C ASP A 65 22.50 3.89 -12.37
N GLU A 66 21.68 4.63 -13.14
CA GLU A 66 21.87 4.90 -14.59
C GLU A 66 22.73 6.15 -14.83
#